data_AF-A0AAW0DJF4-F1
#
_entry.id   AF-A0AAW0DJF4-F1
#
_cell.length_a   1.000
_cell.length_b   1.000
_cell.length_c   1.000
_cell.angle_alpha   90.00
_cell.angle_beta   90.00
_cell.angle_gamma   90.00
#
_symmetry.space_group_name_H-M   'P 1'
#
loop_
_entity.id
_entity.type
_entity.pdbx_description
1 polymer ?
#
loop_
_entity_poly.entity_id
_entity_poly.type
_entity_poly.pdbx_seq_one_letter_code
_entity_poly.pdbx_strand_id
1 'polypeptide(L)'
;MRRCLLPIFLSALCSLAHAALQTGLCENARFTNKPRVFVMTDISNEPDDQMSLVRLLTHANELDLVNIAAVTSVWLNDTTDAPTILDVITAYGEVVDNLNANVPEGGKYPPAEDLADRVVVGHPVYGLAALREPAPSNASRALVSAVDASDEPLWVLGWGGANVLAEALNTIKASRNEDEIAEFVRKLRVYIHHLGSG
;
A
#
# COMPACT_ATOMS: atom_id res chain seq x y z
N MET A 1 10.59 -15.16 -76.39
CA MET A 1 11.16 -14.31 -75.33
C MET A 1 10.49 -14.68 -74.01
N ARG A 2 11.25 -15.19 -73.04
CA ARG A 2 10.77 -15.68 -71.73
C ARG A 2 11.56 -14.97 -70.62
N ARG A 3 10.95 -14.91 -69.43
CA ARG A 3 11.47 -14.53 -68.08
C ARG A 3 11.19 -13.06 -67.71
N CYS A 4 10.84 -12.70 -66.48
CA CYS A 4 10.56 -13.44 -65.23
C CYS A 4 9.86 -12.44 -64.28
N LEU A 5 8.76 -12.83 -63.64
CA LEU A 5 8.07 -12.03 -62.61
C LEU A 5 7.85 -12.91 -61.37
N LEU A 6 8.64 -12.69 -60.31
CA LEU A 6 8.36 -12.83 -58.86
C LEU A 6 9.71 -12.76 -58.09
N PRO A 7 9.79 -12.34 -56.81
CA PRO A 7 8.68 -12.05 -55.88
C PRO A 7 8.82 -10.78 -55.02
N ILE A 8 7.72 -10.03 -54.86
CA ILE A 8 7.56 -8.92 -53.88
C ILE A 8 6.59 -9.32 -52.74
N PHE A 9 6.44 -10.62 -52.46
CA PHE A 9 5.42 -11.10 -51.52
C PHE A 9 5.89 -11.42 -50.10
N LEU A 10 7.14 -11.11 -49.72
CA LEU A 10 7.66 -11.48 -48.39
C LEU A 10 7.73 -10.34 -47.35
N SER A 11 7.61 -9.07 -47.74
CA SER A 11 7.75 -7.95 -46.80
C SER A 11 6.45 -7.55 -46.08
N ALA A 12 5.28 -7.88 -46.63
CA ALA A 12 3.99 -7.46 -46.07
C ALA A 12 3.53 -8.28 -44.86
N LEU A 13 4.06 -9.49 -44.65
CA LEU A 13 3.73 -10.35 -43.52
C LEU A 13 4.41 -9.94 -42.19
N CYS A 14 5.49 -9.15 -42.25
CA CYS A 14 6.22 -8.74 -41.05
C CYS A 14 5.59 -7.53 -40.32
N SER A 15 4.82 -6.70 -41.03
CA SER A 15 4.23 -5.47 -40.48
C SER A 15 2.87 -5.71 -39.78
N LEU A 16 2.16 -6.79 -40.10
CA LEU A 16 0.90 -7.14 -39.44
C LEU A 16 1.09 -7.83 -38.08
N ALA A 17 2.27 -8.45 -37.84
CA ALA A 17 2.57 -9.07 -36.55
C ALA A 17 2.89 -8.05 -35.43
N HIS A 18 3.35 -6.84 -35.78
CA HIS A 18 3.71 -5.82 -34.79
C HIS A 18 2.51 -5.04 -34.24
N ALA A 19 1.44 -4.88 -35.02
CA ALA A 19 0.23 -4.16 -34.59
C ALA A 19 -0.64 -4.98 -33.62
N ALA A 20 -0.54 -6.32 -33.65
CA ALA A 20 -1.29 -7.20 -32.77
C ALA A 20 -0.70 -7.31 -31.34
N LEU A 21 0.52 -6.80 -31.10
CA LEU A 21 1.21 -6.92 -29.80
C LEU A 21 0.95 -5.73 -28.85
N GLN A 22 0.21 -4.71 -29.27
CA GLN A 22 -0.01 -3.47 -28.49
C GLN A 22 -1.35 -3.40 -27.75
N THR A 23 -2.24 -4.37 -27.91
CA THR A 23 -3.50 -4.43 -27.15
C THR A 23 -3.21 -4.92 -25.73
N GLY A 24 -3.14 -4.00 -24.77
CA GLY A 24 -3.01 -4.30 -23.33
C GLY A 24 -1.85 -3.61 -22.61
N LEU A 25 -0.91 -2.97 -23.32
CA LEU A 25 0.20 -2.25 -22.66
C LEU A 25 -0.30 -1.07 -21.80
N CYS A 26 -1.23 -0.26 -22.33
CA CYS A 26 -1.82 0.85 -21.55
C CYS A 26 -2.72 0.36 -20.41
N GLU A 27 -3.41 -0.76 -20.58
CA GLU A 27 -4.33 -1.31 -19.58
C GLU A 27 -3.59 -1.94 -18.39
N ASN A 28 -2.43 -2.55 -18.66
CA ASN A 28 -1.59 -3.16 -17.63
C ASN A 28 -0.62 -2.18 -16.95
N ALA A 29 -0.43 -0.98 -17.50
CA ALA A 29 0.51 0.00 -16.95
C ALA A 29 0.23 0.31 -15.46
N ARG A 30 -1.05 0.43 -15.08
CA ARG A 30 -1.46 0.67 -13.68
C ARG A 30 -1.10 -0.47 -12.70
N PHE A 31 -0.80 -1.67 -13.21
CA PHE A 31 -0.40 -2.81 -12.38
C PHE A 31 1.11 -3.03 -12.34
N THR A 32 1.86 -2.40 -13.26
CA THR A 32 3.34 -2.54 -13.35
C THR A 32 4.10 -1.71 -12.34
N ASN A 33 3.59 -0.56 -11.95
CA ASN A 33 4.21 0.30 -10.93
C ASN A 33 3.16 0.74 -9.93
N LYS A 34 3.00 -0.05 -8.87
CA LYS A 34 1.98 0.16 -7.85
C LYS A 34 2.51 1.13 -6.80
N PRO A 35 1.81 2.24 -6.52
CA PRO A 35 2.16 3.10 -5.40
C PRO A 35 2.21 2.30 -4.10
N ARG A 36 3.29 2.50 -3.33
CA ARG A 36 3.49 1.85 -2.04
C ARG A 36 2.69 2.58 -0.98
N VAL A 37 1.91 1.86 -0.20
CA VAL A 37 0.99 2.42 0.79
C VAL A 37 1.19 1.77 2.16
N PHE A 38 1.30 2.59 3.18
CA PHE A 38 1.25 2.24 4.60
C PHE A 38 0.03 2.90 5.21
N VAL A 39 -0.92 2.13 5.72
CA VAL A 39 -2.16 2.65 6.32
C VAL A 39 -2.04 2.67 7.83
N MET A 40 -2.50 3.74 8.49
CA MET A 40 -2.68 3.84 9.93
C MET A 40 -4.16 4.13 10.20
N THR A 41 -4.87 3.20 10.85
CA THR A 41 -6.31 3.27 11.09
C THR A 41 -6.63 2.99 12.55
N ASP A 42 -7.55 3.78 13.12
CA ASP A 42 -8.17 3.54 14.43
C ASP A 42 -9.50 2.80 14.27
N ILE A 43 -9.48 1.80 13.37
CA ILE A 43 -10.64 0.98 13.01
C ILE A 43 -11.46 0.58 14.24
N SER A 44 -12.78 0.53 14.05
CA SER A 44 -13.80 0.29 15.07
C SER A 44 -14.15 1.49 15.97
N ASN A 45 -13.45 2.62 15.85
CA ASN A 45 -13.93 3.87 16.41
C ASN A 45 -15.21 4.36 15.70
N GLU A 46 -15.16 4.45 14.37
CA GLU A 46 -16.26 4.84 13.50
C GLU A 46 -16.43 3.83 12.34
N PRO A 47 -17.64 3.70 11.75
CA PRO A 47 -17.88 2.76 10.66
C PRO A 47 -17.16 3.14 9.36
N ASP A 48 -16.70 4.37 9.21
CA ASP A 48 -16.05 4.89 8.00
C ASP A 48 -14.68 4.25 7.73
N ASP A 49 -13.91 3.94 8.76
CA ASP A 49 -12.61 3.28 8.64
C ASP A 49 -12.74 1.83 8.14
N GLN A 50 -13.76 1.10 8.59
CA GLN A 50 -14.07 -0.23 8.03
C GLN A 50 -14.51 -0.11 6.56
N MET A 51 -15.36 0.85 6.22
CA MET A 51 -15.79 1.10 4.83
C MET A 51 -14.61 1.50 3.93
N SER A 52 -13.70 2.31 4.45
CA SER A 52 -12.48 2.74 3.77
C SER A 52 -11.54 1.57 3.52
N LEU A 53 -11.39 0.67 4.50
CA LEU A 53 -10.61 -0.56 4.33
C LEU A 53 -11.22 -1.48 3.27
N VAL A 54 -12.54 -1.72 3.30
CA VAL A 54 -13.23 -2.50 2.25
C VAL A 54 -12.99 -1.89 0.87
N ARG A 55 -13.09 -0.56 0.74
CA ARG A 55 -12.81 0.13 -0.53
C ARG A 55 -11.35 0.01 -0.94
N LEU A 56 -10.41 0.09 0.00
CA LEU A 56 -8.99 -0.08 -0.28
C LEU A 56 -8.69 -1.48 -0.81
N LEU A 57 -9.22 -2.52 -0.15
CA LEU A 57 -8.98 -3.92 -0.54
C LEU A 57 -9.54 -4.24 -1.94
N THR A 58 -10.67 -3.65 -2.32
CA THR A 58 -11.22 -3.76 -3.69
C THR A 58 -10.43 -3.00 -4.77
N HIS A 59 -9.40 -2.25 -4.38
CA HIS A 59 -8.42 -1.61 -5.28
C HIS A 59 -6.98 -2.09 -5.01
N ALA A 60 -6.79 -3.11 -4.18
CA ALA A 60 -5.45 -3.58 -3.78
C ALA A 60 -4.64 -4.20 -4.93
N ASN A 61 -5.27 -4.50 -6.07
CA ASN A 61 -4.56 -4.87 -7.28
C ASN A 61 -3.76 -3.71 -7.91
N GLU A 62 -4.09 -2.46 -7.61
CA GLU A 62 -3.41 -1.27 -8.15
C GLU A 62 -2.40 -0.66 -7.16
N LEU A 63 -2.32 -1.18 -5.94
CA LEU A 63 -1.50 -0.66 -4.85
C LEU A 63 -0.56 -1.74 -4.31
N ASP A 64 0.62 -1.35 -3.85
CA ASP A 64 1.46 -2.20 -3.00
C ASP A 64 1.15 -1.83 -1.55
N LEU A 65 0.21 -2.57 -0.94
CA LEU A 65 -0.12 -2.41 0.46
C LEU A 65 1.05 -2.96 1.28
N VAL A 66 1.94 -2.09 1.76
CA VAL A 66 3.14 -2.49 2.49
C VAL A 66 2.79 -2.96 3.90
N ASN A 67 1.97 -2.17 4.61
CA ASN A 67 1.44 -2.52 5.92
C ASN A 67 0.10 -1.83 6.18
N ILE A 68 -0.69 -2.44 7.07
CA ILE A 68 -1.92 -1.86 7.64
C ILE A 68 -1.74 -1.86 9.16
N ALA A 69 -1.64 -0.67 9.75
CA ALA A 69 -1.35 -0.47 11.16
C ALA A 69 -2.63 -0.11 11.94
N ALA A 70 -2.95 -0.91 12.96
CA ALA A 70 -3.93 -0.50 13.97
C ALA A 70 -3.30 0.55 14.90
N VAL A 71 -3.94 1.70 15.05
CA VAL A 71 -3.45 2.82 15.86
C VAL A 71 -4.56 3.38 16.76
N THR A 72 -4.17 4.18 17.75
CA THR A 72 -5.10 5.00 18.53
C THR A 72 -5.43 6.31 17.80
N SER A 73 -6.52 6.98 18.17
CA SER A 73 -6.86 8.34 17.77
C SER A 73 -7.36 9.17 18.97
N VAL A 74 -7.89 10.38 18.71
CA VAL A 74 -8.51 11.21 19.77
C VAL A 74 -9.80 10.57 20.30
N TRP A 75 -10.49 9.81 19.45
CA TRP A 75 -11.77 9.16 19.73
C TRP A 75 -11.61 7.72 20.25
N LEU A 76 -10.47 7.08 19.93
CA LEU A 76 -10.06 5.77 20.45
C LEU A 76 -8.63 5.84 21.01
N ASN A 77 -8.48 6.33 22.24
CA ASN A 77 -7.21 6.91 22.72
C ASN A 77 -6.32 5.98 23.58
N ASP A 78 -6.81 4.79 23.93
CA ASP A 78 -6.16 3.86 24.86
C ASP A 78 -6.19 2.39 24.39
N THR A 79 -6.69 2.14 23.16
CA THR A 79 -6.86 0.81 22.60
C THR A 79 -6.63 0.79 21.09
N THR A 80 -6.34 -0.38 20.54
CA THR A 80 -6.17 -0.65 19.09
C THR A 80 -6.93 -1.91 18.72
N ASP A 81 -7.49 -1.99 17.50
CA ASP A 81 -8.32 -3.12 17.09
C ASP A 81 -7.80 -3.80 15.80
N ALA A 82 -6.65 -4.45 15.89
CA ALA A 82 -6.13 -5.29 14.82
C ALA A 82 -7.05 -6.47 14.42
N PRO A 83 -7.78 -7.14 15.35
CA PRO A 83 -8.75 -8.17 15.00
C PRO A 83 -9.77 -7.71 13.95
N THR A 84 -10.34 -6.50 14.08
CA THR A 84 -11.30 -6.01 13.07
C THR A 84 -10.65 -5.80 11.69
N ILE A 85 -9.37 -5.41 11.62
CA ILE A 85 -8.63 -5.36 10.33
C ILE A 85 -8.59 -6.76 9.70
N LEU A 86 -8.27 -7.77 10.51
CA LEU A 86 -8.18 -9.17 10.06
C LEU A 86 -9.54 -9.73 9.65
N ASP A 87 -10.62 -9.35 10.33
CA ASP A 87 -11.99 -9.74 9.96
C ASP A 87 -12.37 -9.20 8.57
N VAL A 88 -12.04 -7.92 8.29
CA VAL A 88 -12.27 -7.32 6.97
C VAL A 88 -11.42 -8.00 5.89
N ILE A 89 -10.15 -8.32 6.18
CA ILE A 89 -9.27 -9.06 5.26
C ILE A 89 -9.80 -10.48 5.00
N THR A 90 -10.31 -11.14 6.04
CA THR A 90 -10.91 -12.48 5.94
C THR A 90 -12.12 -12.45 5.02
N ALA A 91 -13.03 -11.49 5.21
CA ALA A 91 -14.19 -11.30 4.34
C ALA A 91 -13.79 -10.97 2.90
N TYR A 92 -12.73 -10.17 2.69
CA TYR A 92 -12.15 -9.96 1.37
C TYR A 92 -11.66 -11.27 0.72
N GLY A 93 -11.06 -12.16 1.49
CA GLY A 93 -10.62 -13.48 1.03
C GLY A 93 -11.77 -14.33 0.47
N GLU A 94 -13.00 -14.15 0.94
CA GLU A 94 -14.18 -14.86 0.42
C GLU A 94 -14.57 -14.41 -1.00
N VAL A 95 -14.13 -13.22 -1.43
CA VAL A 95 -14.50 -12.62 -2.73
C VAL A 95 -13.31 -12.44 -3.68
N VAL A 96 -12.07 -12.69 -3.23
CA VAL A 96 -10.85 -12.41 -4.02
C VAL A 96 -10.80 -13.18 -5.33
N ASP A 97 -11.31 -14.42 -5.37
CA ASP A 97 -11.38 -15.22 -6.60
C ASP A 97 -12.34 -14.60 -7.62
N ASN A 98 -13.49 -14.09 -7.16
CA ASN A 98 -14.43 -13.37 -8.00
C ASN A 98 -13.83 -12.07 -8.53
N LEU A 99 -13.08 -11.34 -7.71
CA LEU A 99 -12.37 -10.13 -8.15
C LEU A 99 -11.32 -10.48 -9.21
N ASN A 100 -10.53 -11.53 -8.98
CA ASN A 100 -9.50 -12.01 -9.90
C ASN A 100 -10.05 -12.51 -11.25
N ALA A 101 -11.30 -12.99 -11.28
CA ALA A 101 -11.97 -13.36 -12.54
C ALA A 101 -12.29 -12.15 -13.45
N ASN A 102 -12.21 -10.92 -12.93
CA ASN A 102 -12.59 -9.68 -13.64
C ASN A 102 -11.40 -8.78 -13.97
N VAL A 103 -10.16 -9.26 -13.81
CA VAL A 103 -8.93 -8.50 -14.07
C VAL A 103 -7.96 -9.30 -14.94
N PRO A 104 -7.08 -8.63 -15.71
CA PRO A 104 -6.03 -9.33 -16.44
C PRO A 104 -5.02 -9.97 -15.48
N GLU A 105 -4.24 -10.94 -15.98
CA GLU A 105 -3.23 -11.66 -15.19
C GLU A 105 -2.26 -10.74 -14.43
N GLY A 106 -1.84 -9.64 -15.06
CA GLY A 106 -0.95 -8.65 -14.44
C GLY A 106 -1.60 -7.81 -13.34
N GLY A 107 -2.94 -7.79 -13.27
CA GLY A 107 -3.74 -7.03 -12.33
C GLY A 107 -4.39 -7.88 -11.25
N LYS A 108 -3.85 -9.06 -10.96
CA LYS A 108 -4.34 -9.91 -9.87
C LYS A 108 -4.27 -9.18 -8.53
N TYR A 109 -5.34 -9.36 -7.78
CA TYR A 109 -5.49 -8.95 -6.39
C TYR A 109 -4.60 -9.81 -5.47
N PRO A 110 -4.03 -9.22 -4.41
CA PRO A 110 -3.20 -9.96 -3.46
C PRO A 110 -4.02 -11.00 -2.68
N PRO A 111 -3.45 -12.17 -2.36
CA PRO A 111 -4.06 -13.12 -1.44
C PRO A 111 -4.38 -12.48 -0.08
N ALA A 112 -5.46 -12.92 0.56
CA ALA A 112 -5.83 -12.41 1.89
C ALA A 112 -4.78 -12.75 2.96
N GLU A 113 -4.10 -13.89 2.84
CA GLU A 113 -3.00 -14.28 3.74
C GLU A 113 -1.82 -13.30 3.66
N ASP A 114 -1.42 -12.90 2.45
CA ASP A 114 -0.35 -11.91 2.24
C ASP A 114 -0.70 -10.55 2.85
N LEU A 115 -1.98 -10.19 2.88
CA LEU A 115 -2.45 -8.96 3.50
C LEU A 115 -2.51 -9.08 5.03
N ALA A 116 -2.95 -10.22 5.55
CA ALA A 116 -3.00 -10.49 6.98
C ALA A 116 -1.61 -10.43 7.61
N ASP A 117 -0.59 -10.97 6.94
CA ASP A 117 0.81 -10.94 7.38
C ASP A 117 1.40 -9.52 7.44
N ARG A 118 0.74 -8.54 6.80
CA ARG A 118 1.16 -7.14 6.77
C ARG A 118 0.48 -6.29 7.84
N VAL A 119 -0.42 -6.87 8.63
CA VAL A 119 -1.07 -6.19 9.75
C VAL A 119 -0.08 -6.00 10.89
N VAL A 120 0.05 -4.75 11.34
CA VAL A 120 0.95 -4.35 12.43
C VAL A 120 0.21 -3.48 13.43
N VAL A 121 0.79 -3.28 14.62
CA VAL A 121 0.08 -2.63 15.73
C VAL A 121 0.93 -1.50 16.31
N GLY A 122 0.31 -0.34 16.52
CA GLY A 122 0.89 0.77 17.28
C GLY A 122 0.80 0.53 18.78
N HIS A 123 1.32 1.45 19.59
CA HIS A 123 1.07 1.39 21.02
C HIS A 123 -0.38 1.80 21.35
N PRO A 124 -1.03 1.19 22.36
CA PRO A 124 -2.38 1.54 22.80
C PRO A 124 -2.35 2.79 23.70
N VAL A 125 -1.67 3.85 23.26
CA VAL A 125 -1.58 5.13 23.97
C VAL A 125 -1.70 6.29 22.99
N TYR A 126 -2.35 7.36 23.43
CA TYR A 126 -2.68 8.48 22.57
C TYR A 126 -1.50 9.40 22.23
N GLY A 127 -1.39 9.71 20.94
CA GLY A 127 -0.56 10.80 20.44
C GLY A 127 0.91 10.66 20.83
N LEU A 128 1.49 11.74 21.40
CA LEU A 128 2.90 11.76 21.77
C LEU A 128 3.25 10.90 23.00
N ALA A 129 2.25 10.34 23.70
CA ALA A 129 2.51 9.38 24.77
C ALA A 129 3.26 8.15 24.25
N ALA A 130 3.02 7.75 22.99
CA ALA A 130 3.70 6.63 22.33
C ALA A 130 5.22 6.79 22.29
N LEU A 131 5.74 8.03 22.30
CA LEU A 131 7.19 8.30 22.31
C LEU A 131 7.86 8.00 23.66
N ARG A 132 7.06 7.75 24.71
CA ARG A 132 7.54 7.45 26.07
C ARG A 132 7.56 5.94 26.37
N GLU A 133 7.06 5.14 25.44
CA GLU A 133 7.09 3.69 25.57
C GLU A 133 8.54 3.18 25.52
N PRO A 134 8.87 2.12 26.28
CA PRO A 134 10.25 1.68 26.47
C PRO A 134 10.90 1.12 25.19
N ALA A 135 10.09 0.75 24.20
CA ALA A 135 10.54 0.28 22.90
C ALA A 135 9.58 0.75 21.80
N PRO A 136 10.04 0.90 20.55
CA PRO A 136 9.16 1.20 19.43
C PRO A 136 8.07 0.13 19.27
N SER A 137 6.89 0.51 18.78
CA SER A 137 5.84 -0.44 18.40
C SER A 137 6.26 -1.31 17.21
N ASN A 138 5.60 -2.45 16.96
CA ASN A 138 5.87 -3.23 15.75
C ASN A 138 5.47 -2.45 14.49
N ALA A 139 4.41 -1.63 14.55
CA ALA A 139 4.05 -0.72 13.46
C ALA A 139 5.14 0.33 13.19
N SER A 140 5.74 0.92 14.23
CA SER A 140 6.84 1.88 14.04
C SER A 140 8.06 1.23 13.38
N ARG A 141 8.47 0.04 13.84
CA ARG A 141 9.57 -0.72 13.21
C ARG A 141 9.25 -1.10 11.76
N ALA A 142 8.02 -1.50 11.49
CA ALA A 142 7.57 -1.85 10.15
C ALA A 142 7.62 -0.63 9.22
N LEU A 143 7.17 0.55 9.69
CA LEU A 143 7.25 1.80 8.91
C LEU A 143 8.70 2.19 8.58
N VAL A 144 9.61 2.12 9.56
CA VAL A 144 11.04 2.39 9.31
C VAL A 144 11.60 1.41 8.29
N SER A 145 11.34 0.11 8.47
CA SER A 145 11.80 -0.95 7.56
C SER A 145 11.23 -0.77 6.14
N ALA A 146 9.96 -0.40 6.04
CA ALA A 146 9.28 -0.14 4.77
C ALA A 146 9.90 1.03 4.01
N VAL A 147 10.23 2.12 4.69
CA VAL A 147 10.90 3.27 4.06
C VAL A 147 12.31 2.90 3.63
N ASP A 148 13.06 2.15 4.44
CA ASP A 148 14.44 1.77 4.12
C ASP A 148 14.55 0.73 2.99
N ALA A 149 13.55 -0.13 2.83
CA ALA A 149 13.58 -1.23 1.87
C ALA A 149 13.50 -0.82 0.38
N SER A 150 13.25 0.46 0.08
CA SER A 150 13.13 0.94 -1.30
C SER A 150 13.43 2.44 -1.41
N ASP A 151 13.86 2.87 -2.59
CA ASP A 151 14.05 4.28 -2.96
C ASP A 151 12.76 4.95 -3.46
N GLU A 152 11.72 4.14 -3.73
CA GLU A 152 10.41 4.62 -4.17
C GLU A 152 9.63 5.28 -3.02
N PRO A 153 8.85 6.34 -3.28
CA PRO A 153 8.05 6.99 -2.26
C PRO A 153 7.08 6.02 -1.56
N LEU A 154 6.95 6.17 -0.24
CA LEU A 154 5.95 5.49 0.57
C LEU A 154 4.84 6.47 0.96
N TRP A 155 3.60 6.17 0.55
CA TRP A 155 2.42 6.90 0.98
C TRP A 155 1.97 6.42 2.35
N VAL A 156 2.08 7.27 3.36
CA VAL A 156 1.59 7.02 4.71
C VAL A 156 0.21 7.67 4.83
N LEU A 157 -0.82 6.83 4.88
CA LEU A 157 -2.22 7.25 4.98
C LEU A 157 -2.66 7.17 6.44
N GLY A 158 -2.96 8.32 7.07
CA GLY A 158 -3.49 8.38 8.42
C GLY A 158 -5.00 8.55 8.40
N TRP A 159 -5.74 7.52 8.81
CA TRP A 159 -7.19 7.54 8.98
C TRP A 159 -7.56 7.78 10.46
N GLY A 160 -6.68 7.36 11.37
CA GLY A 160 -6.76 7.67 12.81
C GLY A 160 -5.65 8.59 13.29
N GLY A 161 -4.92 8.19 14.34
CA GLY A 161 -3.78 8.94 14.87
C GLY A 161 -2.48 8.77 14.07
N ALA A 162 -1.58 9.75 14.22
CA ALA A 162 -0.25 9.75 13.60
C ALA A 162 0.87 9.32 14.56
N ASN A 163 0.54 8.60 15.64
CA ASN A 163 1.49 8.19 16.68
C ASN A 163 2.60 7.27 16.13
N VAL A 164 2.26 6.31 15.26
CA VAL A 164 3.25 5.42 14.61
C VAL A 164 4.24 6.19 13.72
N LEU A 165 3.75 7.17 12.95
CA LEU A 165 4.62 8.05 12.16
C LEU A 165 5.54 8.88 13.07
N ALA A 166 5.01 9.43 14.16
CA ALA A 166 5.80 10.16 15.14
C ALA A 166 6.87 9.27 15.80
N GLU A 167 6.54 8.03 16.18
CA GLU A 167 7.49 7.06 16.72
C GLU A 167 8.61 6.73 15.74
N ALA A 168 8.27 6.49 14.47
CA ALA A 168 9.27 6.19 13.43
C ALA A 168 10.23 7.35 13.23
N LEU A 169 9.71 8.59 13.12
CA LEU A 169 10.52 9.79 12.98
C LEU A 169 11.38 10.07 14.23
N ASN A 170 10.86 9.79 15.43
CA ASN A 170 11.63 9.92 16.67
C ASN A 170 12.76 8.88 16.73
N THR A 171 12.49 7.65 16.30
CA THR A 171 13.45 6.55 16.26
C THR A 171 14.61 6.85 15.32
N ILE A 172 14.34 7.29 14.09
CA ILE A 172 15.41 7.66 13.14
C ILE A 172 16.19 8.88 13.64
N LYS A 173 15.52 9.89 14.23
CA LYS A 173 16.18 11.09 14.77
C LYS A 173 17.19 10.74 15.87
N ALA A 174 16.88 9.73 16.68
CA ALA A 174 17.75 9.28 17.77
C ALA A 174 18.89 8.37 17.30
N SER A 175 18.83 7.81 16.09
CA SER A 175 19.73 6.74 15.63
C SER A 175 20.52 7.04 14.35
N ARG A 176 20.21 8.13 13.65
CA ARG A 176 20.79 8.48 12.35
C ARG A 176 21.37 9.90 12.33
N ASN A 177 22.25 10.17 11.37
CA ASN A 177 22.77 11.51 11.11
C ASN A 177 21.81 12.37 10.25
N GLU A 178 22.12 13.65 10.07
CA GLU A 178 21.24 14.60 9.37
C GLU A 178 20.95 14.22 7.91
N ASP A 179 21.94 13.74 7.17
CA ASP A 179 21.79 13.35 5.76
C ASP A 179 20.90 12.09 5.64
N GLU A 180 21.10 11.12 6.52
CA GLU A 180 20.28 9.90 6.58
C GLU A 180 18.82 10.20 6.96
N ILE A 181 18.59 11.16 7.86
CA ILE A 181 17.24 11.61 8.22
C ILE A 181 16.59 12.32 7.02
N ALA A 182 17.31 13.21 6.35
CA ALA A 182 16.80 13.92 5.18
C ALA A 182 16.40 12.94 4.07
N GLU A 183 17.23 11.92 3.82
CA GLU A 183 16.97 10.89 2.84
C GLU A 183 15.76 10.02 3.20
N PHE A 184 15.62 9.66 4.48
CA PHE A 184 14.43 8.95 4.97
C PHE A 184 13.16 9.77 4.75
N VAL A 185 13.16 11.04 5.14
CA VAL A 185 12.00 11.93 5.03
C VAL A 185 11.63 12.22 3.57
N ARG A 186 12.63 12.33 2.68
CA ARG A 186 12.42 12.54 1.23
C ARG A 186 11.55 11.46 0.59
N LYS A 187 11.59 10.23 1.13
CA LYS A 187 10.82 9.08 0.64
C LYS A 187 9.37 9.04 1.16
N LEU A 188 9.01 9.85 2.16
CA LEU A 188 7.64 9.85 2.70
C LEU A 188 6.69 10.76 1.92
N ARG A 189 5.45 10.31 1.73
CA ARG A 189 4.32 11.12 1.29
C ARG A 189 3.19 10.92 2.30
N VAL A 190 2.82 11.96 3.03
CA VAL A 190 1.87 11.83 4.14
C VAL A 190 0.53 12.41 3.73
N TYR A 191 -0.54 11.62 3.84
CA TYR A 191 -1.92 12.06 3.64
C TYR A 191 -2.73 11.66 4.87
N ILE A 192 -3.32 12.64 5.56
CA ILE A 192 -4.05 12.38 6.79
C ILE A 192 -5.47 12.93 6.62
N HIS A 193 -6.45 12.07 6.86
CA HIS A 193 -7.84 12.48 6.98
C HIS A 193 -8.08 12.94 8.43
N HIS A 194 -8.58 14.16 8.60
CA HIS A 194 -8.80 14.78 9.90
C HIS A 194 -10.29 15.10 10.06
N LEU A 195 -10.96 14.37 10.94
CA LEU A 195 -12.17 14.86 11.60
C LEU A 195 -11.69 15.53 12.90
N GLY A 196 -11.63 16.86 12.92
CA GLY A 196 -11.23 17.65 14.09
C GLY A 196 -12.15 17.42 15.29
N SER A 197 -11.83 17.87 16.51
CA SER A 197 -10.85 18.86 16.97
C SER A 197 -10.60 18.65 18.47
N GLY A 198 -9.38 18.94 18.93
CA GLY A 198 -9.02 19.11 20.34
C GLY A 198 -8.08 20.30 20.48
#